data_AF-A0A2X3BRP4-F1
#
_entry.id   AF-A0A2X3BRP4-F1
#
_cell.length_a   1.000
_cell.length_b   1.000
_cell.length_c   1.000
_cell.angle_alpha   90.00
_cell.angle_beta   90.00
_cell.angle_gamma   90.00
#
_symmetry.space_group_name_H-M   'P 1'
#
loop_
_entity.id
_entity.type
_entity.pdbx_description
1 polymer ?
#
loop_
_entity_poly.entity_id
_entity_poly.type
_entity_poly.pdbx_seq_one_letter_code
_entity_poly.pdbx_strand_id
1 'polypeptide(L)'
;MRELAEYHPTRFMAESSRYDKRRADFAVAFIEALKHTKGRWAGKPFKLIDWQEQIIRDLFGVVKPDGFRQFTTAYVEIPKKQGKSELAAAVALLLCCGRWRGTR
;
A
#
# COMPACT_ATOMS: atom_id res chain seq x y z
N MET A 1 -2.03 -16.43 -9.78
CA MET A 1 -2.04 -15.31 -8.81
C MET A 1 -3.28 -14.52 -9.12
N ARG A 2 -4.17 -14.34 -8.15
CA ARG A 2 -5.37 -13.52 -8.34
C ARG A 2 -4.94 -12.07 -8.23
N GLU A 3 -5.44 -11.25 -9.12
CA GLU A 3 -5.43 -9.80 -9.01
C GLU A 3 -6.67 -9.43 -8.19
N LEU A 4 -6.62 -8.38 -7.37
CA LEU A 4 -7.81 -7.88 -6.68
C LEU A 4 -8.86 -7.46 -7.71
N ALA A 5 -9.83 -8.33 -7.98
CA ALA A 5 -10.88 -8.07 -8.96
C ALA A 5 -11.83 -6.95 -8.47
N GLU A 6 -12.08 -6.88 -7.15
CA GLU A 6 -12.92 -5.84 -6.54
C GLU A 6 -12.33 -5.35 -5.21
N TYR A 7 -11.95 -4.07 -5.18
CA TYR A 7 -11.52 -3.39 -3.96
C TYR A 7 -12.72 -2.68 -3.31
N HIS A 8 -12.94 -2.97 -2.03
CA HIS A 8 -13.93 -2.28 -1.20
C HIS A 8 -13.18 -1.44 -0.16
N PRO A 9 -13.45 -0.11 -0.06
CA PRO A 9 -12.84 0.73 0.96
C PRO A 9 -13.14 0.21 2.36
N THR A 10 -12.16 0.31 3.24
CA THR A 10 -12.33 -0.09 4.64
C THR A 10 -13.51 0.62 5.32
N ARG A 11 -14.24 -0.11 6.16
CA ARG A 11 -15.32 0.41 7.01
C ARG A 11 -14.87 1.52 7.98
N PHE A 12 -13.56 1.66 8.17
CA PHE A 12 -12.96 2.69 9.03
C PHE A 12 -12.74 4.02 8.31
N MET A 13 -13.10 4.12 7.02
CA MET A 13 -13.11 5.38 6.29
C MET A 13 -14.11 6.35 6.94
N ALA A 14 -13.66 7.57 7.26
CA ALA A 14 -14.54 8.61 7.78
C ALA A 14 -15.51 9.07 6.69
N GLU A 15 -16.70 9.50 7.07
CA GLU A 15 -17.74 9.95 6.11
C GLU A 15 -17.28 11.13 5.24
N SER A 16 -16.40 11.99 5.79
CA SER A 16 -15.83 13.12 5.07
C SER A 16 -14.64 12.76 4.18
N SER A 17 -14.08 11.55 4.33
CA SER A 17 -12.96 11.08 3.51
C SER A 17 -13.47 10.44 2.23
N ARG A 18 -12.62 10.47 1.20
CA ARG A 18 -12.89 9.82 -0.09
C ARG A 18 -11.79 8.84 -0.45
N TYR A 19 -12.14 7.87 -1.28
CA TYR A 19 -11.16 6.99 -1.90
C TYR A 19 -10.59 7.65 -3.17
N ASP A 20 -9.27 7.86 -3.20
CA ASP A 20 -8.52 8.31 -4.36
C ASP A 20 -7.81 7.12 -5.01
N LYS A 21 -8.43 6.60 -6.07
CA LYS A 21 -7.90 5.46 -6.84
C LYS A 21 -6.51 5.73 -7.42
N ARG A 22 -6.22 6.95 -7.88
CA ARG A 22 -4.92 7.28 -8.51
C ARG A 22 -3.79 7.18 -7.50
N ARG A 23 -4.03 7.67 -6.28
CA ARG A 23 -3.06 7.59 -5.18
C ARG A 23 -2.83 6.16 -4.72
N ALA A 24 -3.89 5.37 -4.65
CA ALA A 24 -3.81 3.95 -4.34
C ALA A 24 -3.02 3.17 -5.41
N ASP A 25 -3.37 3.34 -6.69
CA ASP A 25 -2.71 2.67 -7.82
C ASP A 25 -1.22 3.06 -7.92
N PHE A 26 -0.87 4.32 -7.64
CA PHE A 26 0.53 4.76 -7.57
C PHE A 26 1.31 4.01 -6.48
N ALA A 27 0.73 3.87 -5.28
CA ALA A 27 1.38 3.15 -4.18
C ALA A 27 1.59 1.67 -4.52
N VAL A 28 0.57 1.02 -5.09
CA VAL A 28 0.65 -0.38 -5.54
C VAL A 28 1.71 -0.53 -6.63
N ALA A 29 1.65 0.27 -7.69
CA ALA A 29 2.61 0.21 -8.79
C ALA A 29 4.06 0.47 -8.34
N PHE A 30 4.26 1.39 -7.38
CA PHE A 30 5.58 1.64 -6.81
C PHE A 30 6.13 0.41 -6.09
N ILE A 31 5.30 -0.24 -5.28
CA ILE A 31 5.70 -1.43 -4.53
C ILE A 31 5.96 -2.61 -5.49
N GLU A 32 5.13 -2.79 -6.51
CA GLU A 32 5.32 -3.85 -7.51
C GLU A 32 6.54 -3.64 -8.42
N ALA A 33 6.98 -2.39 -8.59
CA ALA A 33 8.23 -2.07 -9.27
C ALA A 33 9.47 -2.46 -8.46
N LEU A 34 9.34 -2.72 -7.15
CA LEU A 34 10.43 -3.21 -6.32
C LEU A 34 10.71 -4.69 -6.63
N LYS A 35 11.98 -5.08 -6.50
CA LYS A 35 12.43 -6.46 -6.72
C LYS A 35 12.71 -7.14 -5.40
N HIS A 36 12.39 -8.43 -5.31
CA HIS A 36 12.83 -9.24 -4.18
C HIS A 36 14.36 -9.27 -4.13
N THR A 37 14.93 -8.91 -2.97
CA THR A 37 16.38 -8.80 -2.77
C THR A 37 17.04 -10.10 -2.30
N LYS A 38 16.27 -11.07 -1.79
CA LYS A 38 16.81 -12.32 -1.19
C LYS A 38 15.99 -13.57 -1.56
N GLY A 39 16.67 -14.72 -1.57
CA GLY A 39 16.07 -16.06 -1.70
C GLY A 39 15.82 -16.52 -3.15
N ARG A 40 15.04 -17.61 -3.31
CA ARG A 40 14.71 -18.24 -4.61
C ARG A 40 13.98 -17.31 -5.60
N TRP A 41 13.50 -16.16 -5.12
CA TRP A 41 12.75 -15.16 -5.89
C TRP A 41 13.55 -13.89 -6.17
N ALA A 42 14.86 -13.87 -5.86
CA ALA A 42 15.74 -12.75 -6.13
C ALA A 42 15.67 -12.30 -7.59
N GLY A 43 15.43 -11.00 -7.81
CA GLY A 43 15.32 -10.40 -9.14
C GLY A 43 13.93 -10.45 -9.78
N LYS A 44 12.95 -11.16 -9.19
CA LYS A 44 11.56 -11.14 -9.65
C LYS A 44 10.80 -9.93 -9.07
N PRO A 45 9.82 -9.38 -9.82
CA PRO A 45 8.98 -8.29 -9.33
C PRO A 45 8.20 -8.72 -8.09
N PHE A 46 8.14 -7.84 -7.10
CA PHE A 46 7.44 -8.03 -5.84
C PHE A 46 5.93 -7.92 -6.08
N LYS A 47 5.27 -9.03 -6.40
CA LYS A 47 3.81 -9.01 -6.56
C LYS A 47 3.13 -9.03 -5.20
N LEU A 48 2.36 -7.99 -4.93
CA LEU A 48 1.50 -7.94 -3.76
C LEU A 48 0.43 -9.04 -3.89
N ILE A 49 0.12 -9.67 -2.76
CA ILE A 49 -1.04 -10.57 -2.64
C ILE A 49 -2.27 -9.76 -2.24
N ASP A 50 -3.47 -10.27 -2.54
CA ASP A 50 -4.74 -9.53 -2.44
C ASP A 50 -4.89 -8.74 -1.13
N TRP A 51 -4.64 -9.37 0.01
CA TRP A 51 -4.79 -8.70 1.31
C TRP A 51 -3.69 -7.65 1.58
N GLN A 52 -2.47 -7.84 1.06
CA GLN A 52 -1.42 -6.82 1.19
C GLN A 52 -1.75 -5.60 0.35
N GLU A 53 -2.21 -5.83 -0.89
CA GLU A 53 -2.65 -4.75 -1.77
C GLU A 53 -3.83 -4.00 -1.15
N GLN A 54 -4.79 -4.70 -0.53
CA GLN A 54 -5.90 -4.08 0.18
C GLN A 54 -5.42 -3.14 1.29
N ILE A 55 -4.47 -3.56 2.13
CA ILE A 55 -3.89 -2.70 3.19
C ILE A 55 -3.23 -1.46 2.58
N ILE A 56 -2.46 -1.62 1.51
CA ILE A 56 -1.81 -0.49 0.84
C ILE A 56 -2.85 0.48 0.25
N ARG A 57 -3.88 -0.05 -0.40
CA ARG A 57 -4.98 0.75 -0.97
C ARG A 57 -5.77 1.49 0.11
N ASP A 58 -6.02 0.87 1.26
CA ASP A 58 -6.69 1.53 2.39
C ASP A 58 -5.81 2.66 2.97
N LEU A 59 -4.53 2.38 3.20
CA LEU A 59 -3.61 3.34 3.84
C LEU A 59 -3.27 4.54 2.96
N PHE A 60 -3.09 4.33 1.66
CA PHE A 60 -2.67 5.38 0.73
C PHE A 60 -3.81 5.90 -0.15
N GLY A 61 -4.91 5.15 -0.31
CA GLY A 61 -6.06 5.56 -1.11
C GLY A 61 -7.09 6.38 -0.34
N VAL A 62 -7.20 6.22 0.99
CA VAL A 62 -8.19 6.99 1.77
C VAL A 62 -7.63 8.36 2.15
N VAL A 63 -8.26 9.40 1.58
CA VAL A 63 -7.82 10.79 1.72
C VAL A 63 -8.91 11.66 2.33
N LYS A 64 -8.49 12.53 3.23
CA LYS A 64 -9.32 13.56 3.85
C LYS A 64 -9.62 14.69 2.85
N PRO A 65 -10.62 15.56 3.15
CA PRO A 65 -10.93 16.73 2.32
C PRO A 65 -9.73 17.67 2.10
N ASP A 66 -8.85 17.77 3.10
CA ASP A 66 -7.60 18.55 3.09
C ASP A 66 -6.53 17.99 2.13
N GLY A 67 -6.77 16.83 1.51
CA GLY A 67 -5.84 16.18 0.60
C GLY A 67 -4.73 15.38 1.28
N PHE A 68 -4.76 15.21 2.60
CA PHE A 68 -3.86 14.33 3.33
C PHE A 68 -4.46 12.93 3.50
N ARG A 69 -3.64 11.95 3.90
CA ARG A 69 -4.13 10.59 4.20
C ARG A 69 -4.94 10.60 5.48
N GLN A 70 -6.03 9.84 5.50
CA GLN A 70 -6.77 9.64 6.74
C GLN A 70 -5.95 8.83 7.73
N PHE A 71 -5.35 7.72 7.26
CA PHE A 71 -4.57 6.81 8.08
C PHE A 71 -3.09 7.22 8.06
N THR A 72 -2.59 7.70 9.19
CA THR A 72 -1.16 8.01 9.39
C THR A 72 -0.41 6.87 10.07
N THR A 73 -1.12 6.04 10.83
CA THR A 73 -0.57 4.92 11.59
C THR A 73 -1.35 3.66 11.27
N ALA A 74 -0.63 2.57 11.01
CA ALA A 74 -1.20 1.25 10.74
C ALA A 74 -0.59 0.24 11.70
N TYR A 75 -1.43 -0.60 12.31
CA TYR A 75 -1.01 -1.75 13.08
C TYR A 75 -1.49 -3.01 12.36
N VAL A 76 -0.55 -3.86 11.95
CA VAL A 76 -0.85 -5.08 11.20
C VAL A 76 -0.07 -6.24 11.81
N GLU A 77 -0.80 -7.24 12.29
CA GLU A 77 -0.22 -8.48 12.80
C GLU A 77 -0.12 -9.51 11.68
N ILE A 78 1.11 -9.88 11.32
CA ILE A 78 1.37 -10.80 10.21
C ILE A 78 2.16 -12.02 10.73
N PRO A 79 1.67 -13.26 10.51
CA PRO A 79 2.36 -14.46 10.97
C PRO A 79 3.69 -14.69 10.23
N LYS A 80 4.52 -15.62 10.73
CA LYS A 80 5.85 -15.90 10.16
C LYS A 80 5.72 -16.40 8.70
N LYS A 81 6.72 -16.06 7.87
CA LYS A 81 6.87 -16.43 6.44
C LYS A 81 5.87 -15.79 5.46
N GLN A 82 5.16 -14.72 5.84
CA GLN A 82 4.22 -14.00 4.98
C GLN A 82 4.80 -12.70 4.37
N GLY A 83 6.12 -12.60 4.19
CA GLY A 83 6.74 -11.45 3.51
C GLY A 83 6.62 -10.11 4.25
N LYS A 84 6.49 -10.13 5.58
CA LYS A 84 6.27 -8.91 6.40
C LYS A 84 7.44 -7.92 6.37
N SER A 85 8.67 -8.44 6.27
CA SER A 85 9.88 -7.60 6.23
C SER A 85 9.98 -6.87 4.90
N GLU A 86 9.62 -7.54 3.82
CA GLU A 86 9.57 -7.00 2.47
C GLU A 86 8.47 -5.94 2.34
N LEU A 87 7.27 -6.23 2.84
CA LEU A 87 6.17 -5.26 2.87
C LEU A 87 6.54 -4.00 3.67
N ALA A 88 7.13 -4.17 4.85
CA ALA A 88 7.57 -3.04 5.67
C ALA A 88 8.66 -2.21 4.97
N ALA A 89 9.63 -2.85 4.32
CA ALA A 89 10.66 -2.16 3.55
C ALA A 89 10.08 -1.40 2.35
N ALA A 90 9.13 -2.00 1.64
CA ALA A 90 8.44 -1.37 0.51
C ALA A 90 7.65 -0.12 0.94
N VAL A 91 6.92 -0.21 2.05
CA VAL A 91 6.20 0.94 2.65
C VAL A 91 7.18 2.02 3.10
N ALA A 92 8.29 1.66 3.74
CA ALA A 92 9.31 2.61 4.17
C ALA A 92 9.94 3.35 2.98
N LEU A 93 10.25 2.63 1.88
CA LEU A 93 10.76 3.23 0.65
C LEU A 93 9.73 4.15 -0.01
N LEU A 94 8.45 3.75 -0.04
CA LEU A 94 7.38 4.59 -0.56
C LEU A 94 7.23 5.89 0.25
N LEU A 95 7.37 5.83 1.57
CA LEU A 95 7.30 7.03 2.42
C LEU A 95 8.56 7.91 2.31
N CYS A 96 9.73 7.30 2.09
CA CYS A 96 11.01 8.02 1.99
C CYS A 96 11.21 8.66 0.62
N CYS A 97 10.94 7.90 -0.46
CA CYS A 97 11.26 8.29 -1.84
C CYS A 97 10.01 8.60 -2.67
N GLY A 98 8.86 8.04 -2.30
CA GLY A 98 7.59 8.35 -2.97
C GLY A 98 7.21 9.79 -2.68
N ARG A 99 7.36 10.67 -3.67
CA ARG A 99 6.91 12.06 -3.59
C ARG A 99 5.38 12.10 -3.46
N TRP A 100 4.91 12.05 -2.23
CA TRP A 100 3.53 12.32 -1.86
C TRP A 100 3.40 13.81 -1.54
N ARG A 101 3.21 14.64 -2.57
CA ARG A 101 2.82 16.04 -2.33
C ARG A 101 1.38 16.06 -1.84
N GLY A 102 1.20 16.15 -0.51
CA GLY A 102 0.04 16.86 0.01
C GLY A 102 0.16 18.30 -0.46
N THR A 103 -0.79 18.79 -1.24
CA THR A 103 -0.82 20.16 -1.74
C THR A 103 -0.68 21.14 -0.57
N ARG A 104 0.51 21.72 -0.46
CA ARG A 104 0.75 23.10 -0.06
C ARG A 104 1.83 23.65 -0.98
#